data_AF-A0A0M2UVT0-F1
#
_entry.id   AF-A0A0M2UVT0-F1
#
_cell.length_a   1.000
_cell.length_b   1.000
_cell.length_c   1.000
_cell.angle_alpha   90.00
_cell.angle_beta   90.00
_cell.angle_gamma   90.00
#
_symmetry.space_group_name_H-M   'P 1'
#
loop_
_entity.id
_entity.type
_entity.pdbx_description
1 polymer ?
#
loop_
_entity_poly.entity_id
_entity_poly.type
_entity_poly.pdbx_seq_one_letter_code
_entity_poly.pdbx_strand_id
1 'polypeptide(L)'
;MGYSSYLRPRFETISEEGIEGIIDLANLNSQDAKKIEADPELFFSLTYPTSDILKVIEQINVRFSTKKNSSGLFLFEGLKGSGKSHLLLFIYNLFSHTAIAQNWLKRNNLTALSLMT
;
A
#
# COMPACT_ATOMS: atom_id res chain seq x y z
N MET A 1 27.51 6.70 -17.78
CA MET A 1 26.19 7.38 -17.81
C MET A 1 25.36 6.83 -16.65
N GLY A 2 24.88 7.70 -15.76
CA GLY A 2 24.11 7.28 -14.58
C GLY A 2 22.61 7.23 -14.86
N TYR A 3 21.87 6.48 -14.04
CA TYR A 3 20.40 6.39 -14.14
C TYR A 3 19.69 7.74 -14.05
N SER A 4 20.30 8.73 -13.38
CA SER A 4 19.80 10.11 -13.27
C SER A 4 19.70 10.85 -14.62
N SER A 5 20.33 10.34 -15.67
CA SER A 5 20.23 10.90 -17.03
C SER A 5 18.93 10.49 -17.74
N TYR A 6 18.25 9.45 -17.25
CA TYR A 6 17.07 8.84 -17.87
C TYR A 6 15.84 8.84 -16.97
N LEU A 7 16.05 8.83 -15.64
CA LEU A 7 14.99 8.77 -14.65
C LEU A 7 15.02 10.01 -13.78
N ARG A 8 13.85 10.63 -13.61
CA ARG A 8 13.62 11.68 -12.63
C ARG A 8 12.62 11.17 -11.59
N PRO A 9 12.88 11.37 -10.29
CA PRO A 9 11.91 11.03 -9.26
C PRO A 9 10.63 11.83 -9.45
N ARG A 10 9.51 11.25 -9.06
CA ARG A 10 8.22 11.95 -9.05
C ARG A 10 8.25 13.06 -8.01
N PHE A 11 7.63 14.19 -8.30
CA PHE A 11 7.72 15.39 -7.43
C PHE A 11 7.20 15.10 -6.02
N GLU A 12 6.16 14.28 -5.92
CA GLU A 12 5.50 13.87 -4.68
C GLU A 12 6.39 12.99 -3.79
N THR A 13 7.51 12.49 -4.32
CA THR A 13 8.50 11.68 -3.58
C THR A 13 9.72 12.48 -3.14
N ILE A 14 9.74 13.80 -3.38
CA ILE A 14 10.87 14.68 -3.07
C ILE A 14 10.56 15.49 -1.81
N SER A 15 11.45 15.41 -0.82
CA SER A 15 11.45 16.22 0.40
C SER A 15 12.69 17.15 0.44
N GLU A 16 12.77 18.01 1.44
CA GLU A 16 13.94 18.89 1.66
C GLU A 16 15.25 18.10 1.85
N GLU A 17 15.17 16.85 2.32
CA GLU A 17 16.31 15.97 2.58
C GLU A 17 16.64 15.03 1.40
N GLY A 18 15.86 15.06 0.30
CA GLY A 18 16.07 14.24 -0.89
C GLY A 18 14.85 13.41 -1.28
N ILE A 19 15.04 12.16 -1.69
CA ILE A 19 13.91 11.28 -2.05
C ILE A 19 13.36 10.64 -0.76
N GLU A 20 12.11 10.95 -0.42
CA GLU A 20 11.39 10.37 0.72
C GLU A 20 11.03 8.92 0.40
N GLY A 21 11.85 7.98 0.88
CA GLY A 21 11.71 6.54 0.65
C GLY A 21 11.09 5.76 1.82
N ILE A 22 10.59 6.45 2.83
CA ILE A 22 10.10 5.85 4.07
C ILE A 22 8.62 6.16 4.21
N ILE A 23 7.83 5.11 4.44
CA ILE A 23 6.45 5.24 4.88
C ILE A 23 6.44 5.34 6.41
N ASP A 24 6.04 6.49 6.93
CA ASP A 24 5.84 6.72 8.36
C ASP A 24 4.35 6.72 8.70
N LEU A 25 3.92 5.66 9.38
CA LEU A 25 2.52 5.48 9.78
C LEU A 25 2.03 6.55 10.77
N ALA A 26 2.93 7.29 11.45
CA ALA A 26 2.52 8.40 12.30
C ALA A 26 1.86 9.54 11.49
N ASN A 27 2.20 9.65 10.20
CA ASN A 27 1.65 10.67 9.31
C ASN A 27 0.21 10.40 8.86
N LEU A 28 -0.35 9.21 9.12
CA LEU A 28 -1.76 8.89 8.81
C LEU A 28 -2.76 9.89 9.37
N ASN A 29 -2.47 10.44 10.56
CA ASN A 29 -3.32 11.43 11.22
C ASN A 29 -2.84 12.86 11.03
N SER A 30 -1.86 13.08 10.15
CA SER A 30 -1.37 14.42 9.84
C SER A 30 -2.48 15.25 9.21
N GLN A 31 -2.57 16.52 9.59
CA GLN A 31 -3.43 17.49 8.89
C GLN A 31 -2.81 17.95 7.56
N ASP A 32 -1.57 17.58 7.28
CA ASP A 32 -0.90 17.87 6.02
C ASP A 32 -1.25 16.84 4.96
N ALA A 33 -2.20 17.20 4.10
CA ALA A 33 -2.65 16.39 2.95
C ALA A 33 -1.55 16.15 1.90
N LYS A 34 -0.36 16.76 2.03
CA LYS A 34 0.77 16.49 1.14
C LYS A 34 1.52 15.20 1.48
N LYS A 35 1.25 14.60 2.63
CA LYS A 35 1.90 13.35 3.04
C LYS A 35 1.25 12.15 2.35
N ILE A 36 2.09 11.28 1.76
CA ILE A 36 1.66 10.09 1.01
C ILE A 36 0.79 9.19 1.90
N GLU A 37 1.07 9.12 3.20
CA GLU A 37 0.33 8.28 4.14
C GLU A 37 -1.08 8.77 4.47
N ALA A 38 -1.34 10.07 4.31
CA ALA A 38 -2.64 10.70 4.55
C ALA A 38 -3.50 10.81 3.28
N ASP A 39 -2.89 10.67 2.10
CA ASP A 39 -3.59 10.70 0.80
C ASP A 39 -3.66 9.29 0.18
N PRO A 40 -4.80 8.58 0.28
CA PRO A 40 -4.95 7.24 -0.29
C PRO A 40 -4.85 7.22 -1.82
N GLU A 41 -5.27 8.27 -2.54
CA GLU A 41 -5.16 8.30 -4.01
C GLU A 41 -3.70 8.39 -4.43
N LEU A 42 -2.94 9.29 -3.81
CA LEU A 42 -1.51 9.43 -4.03
C LEU A 42 -0.78 8.12 -3.69
N PHE A 43 -1.05 7.55 -2.51
CA PHE A 43 -0.48 6.26 -2.10
C PHE A 43 -0.72 5.15 -3.12
N PHE A 44 -1.96 4.96 -3.57
CA PHE A 44 -2.28 3.93 -4.56
C PHE A 44 -1.72 4.24 -5.96
N SER A 45 -1.53 5.51 -6.32
CA SER A 45 -0.87 5.90 -7.58
C SER A 45 0.62 5.55 -7.63
N LEU A 46 1.25 5.44 -6.46
CA LEU A 46 2.66 5.09 -6.27
C LEU A 46 2.86 3.60 -5.92
N THR A 47 1.77 2.88 -5.65
CA THR A 47 1.80 1.48 -5.25
C THR A 47 1.62 0.54 -6.44
N TYR A 48 2.59 -0.35 -6.64
CA TYR A 48 2.59 -1.37 -7.70
C TYR A 48 2.25 -2.76 -7.13
N PRO A 49 1.61 -3.65 -7.91
CA PRO A 49 1.19 -4.98 -7.47
C PRO A 49 2.38 -5.94 -7.35
N THR A 50 3.22 -5.74 -6.33
CA THR A 50 4.36 -6.60 -6.01
C THR A 50 3.91 -7.96 -5.47
N SER A 51 4.82 -8.94 -5.46
CA SER A 51 4.54 -10.27 -4.91
C SER A 51 4.00 -10.25 -3.48
N ASP A 52 4.47 -9.32 -2.65
CA ASP A 52 4.05 -9.25 -1.26
C ASP A 52 2.64 -8.65 -1.11
N ILE A 53 2.29 -7.67 -1.96
CA ILE A 53 0.92 -7.16 -2.03
C ILE A 53 -0.04 -8.24 -2.51
N LEU A 54 0.34 -9.01 -3.53
CA LEU A 54 -0.50 -10.12 -4.03
C LEU A 54 -0.75 -11.16 -2.94
N LYS A 55 0.28 -11.54 -2.17
CA LYS A 55 0.13 -12.44 -1.02
C LYS A 55 -0.79 -11.86 0.04
N VAL A 56 -0.66 -10.56 0.36
CA VAL A 56 -1.55 -9.89 1.32
C VAL A 56 -3.01 -9.98 0.86
N ILE A 57 -3.28 -9.65 -0.41
CA ILE A 57 -4.63 -9.74 -0.98
C ILE A 57 -5.16 -11.18 -0.91
N GLU A 58 -4.36 -12.17 -1.29
CA GLU A 58 -4.74 -13.59 -1.26
C GLU A 58 -5.11 -14.03 0.17
N GLN A 59 -4.25 -13.73 1.15
CA GLN A 59 -4.47 -14.11 2.54
C GLN A 59 -5.69 -13.42 3.15
N ILE A 60 -5.92 -12.15 2.80
CA ILE A 60 -7.15 -11.43 3.17
C ILE A 60 -8.36 -12.13 2.53
N ASN A 61 -8.29 -12.48 1.25
CA ASN A 61 -9.40 -13.11 0.56
C ASN A 61 -9.72 -14.50 1.15
N VAL A 62 -8.69 -15.29 1.50
CA VAL A 62 -8.84 -16.56 2.23
C VAL A 62 -9.53 -16.31 3.56
N ARG A 63 -9.10 -15.30 4.33
CA ARG A 63 -9.66 -14.95 5.63
C ARG A 63 -11.16 -14.68 5.58
N PHE A 64 -11.62 -13.92 4.59
CA PHE A 64 -13.02 -13.51 4.49
C PHE A 64 -13.91 -14.48 3.67
N SER A 65 -13.33 -15.28 2.76
CA SER A 65 -14.10 -16.22 1.94
C SER A 65 -14.30 -17.59 2.59
N THR A 66 -13.47 -17.99 3.56
CA THR A 66 -13.59 -19.31 4.20
C THR A 66 -14.52 -19.30 5.41
N LYS A 67 -15.44 -20.26 5.47
CA LYS A 67 -16.34 -20.48 6.63
C LYS A 67 -15.65 -21.08 7.85
N LYS A 68 -14.40 -21.55 7.71
CA LYS A 68 -13.59 -22.09 8.82
C LYS A 68 -12.81 -20.96 9.48
N ASN A 69 -12.60 -21.07 10.79
CA ASN A 69 -11.72 -20.18 11.57
C ASN A 69 -10.28 -20.24 11.05
N SER A 70 -9.98 -19.46 10.02
CA SER A 70 -8.61 -19.14 9.62
C SER A 70 -7.94 -18.31 10.72
N SER A 71 -6.61 -18.26 10.76
CA SER A 71 -5.92 -17.33 11.65
C SER A 71 -6.18 -15.89 11.18
N GLY A 72 -6.55 -15.00 12.09
CA GLY A 72 -6.67 -13.56 11.79
C GLY A 72 -5.35 -12.80 11.95
N LEU A 73 -4.27 -13.48 12.35
CA LEU A 73 -2.97 -12.86 12.60
C LEU A 73 -2.14 -12.82 11.32
N PHE A 74 -1.71 -11.62 10.95
CA PHE A 74 -0.73 -11.36 9.90
C PHE A 74 0.57 -10.90 10.56
N LEU A 75 1.64 -11.69 10.43
CA LEU A 75 2.96 -11.31 10.92
C LEU A 75 3.80 -10.77 9.75
N PHE A 76 4.13 -9.48 9.81
CA PHE A 76 5.05 -8.85 8.87
C PHE A 76 6.46 -8.84 9.46
N GLU A 77 7.26 -9.83 9.11
CA GLU A 77 8.66 -9.95 9.53
C GLU A 77 9.62 -9.61 8.38
N GLY A 78 10.73 -8.94 8.67
CA GLY A 78 11.76 -8.62 7.68
C GLY A 78 12.69 -7.49 8.11
N LEU A 79 13.78 -7.28 7.37
CA LEU A 79 14.77 -6.24 7.65
C LEU A 79 14.23 -4.82 7.43
N LYS A 80 14.92 -3.79 7.96
CA LYS A 80 14.58 -2.38 7.69
C LYS A 80 14.61 -2.14 6.17
N GLY A 81 13.58 -1.44 5.67
CA GLY A 81 13.43 -1.18 4.23
C GLY A 81 12.70 -2.28 3.45
N SER A 82 12.26 -3.38 4.09
CA SER A 82 11.52 -4.47 3.42
C SER A 82 10.05 -4.14 3.08
N GLY A 83 9.60 -2.90 3.25
CA GLY A 83 8.23 -2.49 2.90
C GLY A 83 7.12 -2.84 3.91
N LYS A 84 7.44 -3.27 5.14
CA LYS A 84 6.41 -3.65 6.14
C LYS A 84 5.38 -2.54 6.41
N SER A 85 5.84 -1.31 6.67
CA SER A 85 4.96 -0.16 6.89
C SER A 85 4.10 0.14 5.66
N HIS A 86 4.66 -0.04 4.46
CA HIS A 86 3.93 0.12 3.20
C HIS A 86 2.80 -0.93 3.07
N LEU A 87 3.07 -2.20 3.41
CA LEU A 87 2.04 -3.25 3.43
C LEU A 87 0.96 -2.98 4.48
N LEU A 88 1.32 -2.50 5.66
CA LEU A 88 0.34 -2.13 6.69
C LEU A 88 -0.55 -0.96 6.25
N LEU A 89 0.04 0.08 5.66
CA LEU A 89 -0.69 1.20 5.10
C LEU A 89 -1.58 0.78 3.93
N PHE A 90 -1.10 -0.12 3.07
CA PHE A 90 -1.89 -0.72 2.00
C PHE A 90 -3.13 -1.43 2.54
N ILE A 91 -2.97 -2.27 3.57
CA ILE A 91 -4.09 -2.95 4.22
C ILE A 91 -5.06 -1.94 4.82
N TYR A 92 -4.56 -0.95 5.56
CA TYR A 92 -5.39 0.12 6.12
C TYR A 92 -6.23 0.79 5.01
N ASN A 93 -5.60 1.20 3.91
CA ASN A 93 -6.28 1.87 2.80
C ASN A 93 -7.27 0.97 2.06
N LEU A 94 -7.03 -0.35 1.98
CA LEU A 94 -7.99 -1.32 1.42
C LEU A 94 -9.33 -1.28 2.16
N PHE A 95 -9.31 -1.15 3.50
CA PHE A 95 -10.50 -1.19 4.34
C PHE A 95 -11.09 0.20 4.65
N SER A 96 -10.25 1.21 4.86
CA SER A 96 -10.68 2.57 5.22
C SER A 96 -11.14 3.37 3.99
N HIS A 97 -10.62 3.07 2.80
CA HIS A 97 -10.89 3.81 1.56
C HIS A 97 -11.29 2.86 0.43
N THR A 98 -12.33 2.07 0.67
CA THR A 98 -12.81 0.96 -0.18
C THR A 98 -13.03 1.35 -1.65
N ALA A 99 -13.63 2.51 -1.92
CA ALA A 99 -13.87 2.98 -3.28
C ALA A 99 -12.57 3.20 -4.08
N ILE A 100 -11.57 3.83 -3.45
CA ILE A 100 -10.26 4.09 -4.07
C ILE A 100 -9.51 2.78 -4.27
N ALA A 101 -9.52 1.92 -3.25
CA ALA A 101 -8.93 0.59 -3.30
C ALA A 101 -9.51 -0.28 -4.44
N GLN A 102 -10.82 -0.25 -4.66
CA GLN A 102 -11.47 -0.96 -5.77
C GLN A 102 -11.01 -0.48 -7.12
N ASN A 103 -10.89 0.84 -7.28
CA ASN A 103 -10.38 1.41 -8.52
C ASN A 103 -8.92 0.96 -8.77
N TRP A 104 -8.08 0.92 -7.74
CA TRP A 104 -6.72 0.40 -7.85
C TRP A 104 -6.69 -1.09 -8.20
N LEU A 105 -7.51 -1.93 -7.56
CA LEU A 105 -7.60 -3.37 -7.85
C LEU A 105 -8.02 -3.61 -9.30
N LYS A 106 -9.07 -2.94 -9.77
CA LYS A 106 -9.55 -3.03 -11.16
C LYS A 106 -8.49 -2.60 -12.16
N ARG A 107 -7.81 -1.47 -11.92
CA ARG A 107 -6.72 -0.96 -12.77
C ARG A 107 -5.56 -1.96 -12.91
N ASN A 108 -5.32 -2.77 -11.89
CA ASN A 108 -4.25 -3.77 -11.87
C ASN A 108 -4.75 -5.19 -12.25
N ASN A 109 -5.98 -5.34 -12.73
CA ASN A 109 -6.61 -6.62 -13.05
C ASN A 109 -6.63 -7.61 -11.86
N LEU A 110 -6.81 -7.10 -10.65
CA LEU A 110 -6.89 -7.88 -9.42
C LEU A 110 -8.34 -7.98 -8.93
N THR A 111 -8.72 -9.14 -8.43
CA THR A 111 -10.04 -9.40 -7.84
C THR A 111 -9.90 -9.80 -6.37
N ALA A 112 -10.40 -8.98 -5.46
CA ALA A 112 -10.65 -9.38 -4.08
C ALA A 112 -12.15 -9.71 -3.94
N LEU A 113 -12.48 -11.00 -3.90
CA LEU A 113 -13.84 -11.51 -4.15
C LEU A 113 -14.81 -11.27 -2.98
N SER A 114 -14.33 -10.88 -1.80
CA SER A 114 -15.12 -10.89 -0.56
C SER A 114 -15.05 -9.61 0.27
N LEU A 115 -14.21 -8.62 -0.08
CA LEU A 115 -13.96 -7.49 0.80
C LEU A 115 -15.07 -6.44 0.85
N MET A 116 -16.05 -6.48 -0.06
CA MET A 116 -16.90 -5.32 -0.35
C MET A 116 -18.35 -5.66 -0.73
N THR A 117 -18.98 -6.55 0.02
CA THR A 117 -20.44 -6.60 0.18
C THR A 117 -20.80 -6.26 1.61
#